data_AF-A0A330GG64-F1
#
_entry.id   AF-A0A330GG64-F1
#
_cell.length_a   1.000
_cell.length_b   1.000
_cell.length_c   1.000
_cell.angle_alpha   90.00
_cell.angle_beta   90.00
_cell.angle_gamma   90.00
#
_symmetry.space_group_name_H-M   'P 1'
#
loop_
_entity.id
_entity.type
_entity.pdbx_description
1 polymer ?
#
loop_
_entity_poly.entity_id
_entity_poly.type
_entity_poly.pdbx_seq_one_letter_code
_entity_poly.pdbx_strand_id
1 'polypeptide(L)'
;MKISSIALAVATFTVASSALAHGYIESPASRAYMCKQGQNIDCGLVEYEPQSVERASGFPSGNLPPDGELASAGIANYSQLDKQSQNAWTKTPMTAGVHQFVWHHTAPHKTTNWRYYITKQNWNPNKPLTRDQFDLTPFCTVNGNGQAPAMTQSMNCNVPERTGYQVIYGVWEIADTANSFYQAIDVDFGNGGSVTPDETPAAASVWRKTLSGQVAGNNLNVGDKVIARFFDANGEIASMATGLTIASPQQGDANQWAYDLAQKINSAHSDVRVGVKDESGDVNPVHGANGVFVKEGSTLKSVAISYEEQKAVVNESIAVTDLHYSKVINGAATVTFHVNTQGDVNVEAHVLNHPGAEKGYLKQDMNNSSQDVTMNLTNVTPGHHMLKYYATNKAGTLFAQDVLDMMLEGEAASGNTGKSDFIFPDNVASYKAGTVVLQPKDGKTYECKPFPYSGYCKQYSTTATQFEPGVGSHWKEAWILKN
;
A
#
# COMPACT_ATOMS: atom_id res chain seq x y z
N MET A 1 -72.30 7.40 14.04
CA MET A 1 -71.32 8.28 14.72
C MET A 1 -70.42 7.41 15.58
N LYS A 2 -69.10 7.53 15.35
CA LYS A 2 -67.98 7.34 16.30
C LYS A 2 -66.93 6.26 15.95
N ILE A 3 -65.86 6.81 15.35
CA ILE A 3 -64.42 6.68 15.64
C ILE A 3 -63.75 5.32 15.39
N SER A 4 -62.96 5.29 14.32
CA SER A 4 -61.89 4.33 14.01
C SER A 4 -60.70 4.54 14.97
N SER A 5 -60.27 3.47 15.63
CA SER A 5 -59.03 3.41 16.41
C SER A 5 -57.88 2.97 15.51
N ILE A 6 -57.06 3.93 15.07
CA ILE A 6 -55.78 3.66 14.41
C ILE A 6 -54.78 3.25 15.50
N ALA A 7 -54.39 1.98 15.52
CA ALA A 7 -53.26 1.50 16.31
C ALA A 7 -51.96 1.80 15.54
N LEU A 8 -51.19 2.76 16.06
CA LEU A 8 -49.87 3.12 15.56
C LEU A 8 -48.85 2.09 16.05
N ALA A 9 -48.51 1.11 15.23
CA ALA A 9 -47.41 0.18 15.48
C ALA A 9 -46.09 0.88 15.15
N VAL A 10 -45.42 1.45 16.16
CA VAL A 10 -44.04 1.93 16.05
C VAL A 10 -43.13 0.69 16.08
N ALA A 11 -42.72 0.22 14.90
CA ALA A 11 -41.66 -0.76 14.76
C ALA A 11 -40.32 -0.06 15.03
N THR A 12 -39.79 -0.23 16.25
CA THR A 12 -38.41 0.13 16.56
C THR A 12 -37.46 -0.80 15.80
N PHE A 13 -36.95 -0.35 14.66
CA PHE A 13 -35.75 -0.92 14.06
C PHE A 13 -34.56 -0.55 14.94
N THR A 14 -34.20 -1.43 15.86
CA THR A 14 -32.88 -1.37 16.49
C THR A 14 -31.87 -1.80 15.44
N VAL A 15 -31.22 -0.82 14.81
CA VAL A 15 -29.96 -1.06 14.11
C VAL A 15 -28.95 -1.42 15.20
N ALA A 16 -28.65 -2.70 15.35
CA ALA A 16 -27.53 -3.14 16.18
C ALA A 16 -26.26 -2.63 15.49
N SER A 17 -25.69 -1.55 16.01
CA SER A 17 -24.34 -1.13 15.68
C SER A 17 -23.43 -2.32 15.98
N SER A 18 -22.83 -2.92 14.95
CA SER A 18 -21.74 -3.87 15.14
C SER A 18 -20.65 -3.15 15.93
N ALA A 19 -20.49 -3.52 17.20
CA ALA A 19 -19.39 -3.06 18.02
C ALA A 19 -18.12 -3.68 17.43
N LEU A 20 -17.32 -2.85 16.75
CA LEU A 20 -16.14 -3.27 16.02
C LEU A 20 -14.96 -3.44 16.99
N ALA A 21 -14.76 -4.65 17.52
CA ALA A 21 -13.55 -5.01 18.25
C ALA A 21 -12.38 -5.23 17.31
N HIS A 22 -11.16 -4.90 17.75
CA HIS A 22 -9.97 -5.02 16.93
C HIS A 22 -8.72 -5.11 17.79
N GLY A 23 -7.90 -6.14 17.55
CA GLY A 23 -6.62 -6.30 18.24
C GLY A 23 -5.79 -7.47 17.70
N TYR A 24 -4.49 -7.45 18.01
CA TYR A 24 -3.51 -8.47 17.63
C TYR A 24 -2.51 -8.71 18.76
N ILE A 25 -1.77 -9.83 18.69
CA ILE A 25 -0.69 -10.12 19.64
C ILE A 25 0.60 -9.46 19.14
N GLU A 26 1.06 -8.47 19.89
CA GLU A 26 2.27 -7.70 19.62
C GLU A 26 3.54 -8.46 20.06
N SER A 27 3.47 -9.20 21.18
CA SER A 27 4.60 -9.97 21.71
C SER A 27 4.15 -11.26 22.41
N PRO A 28 4.76 -12.43 22.11
CA PRO A 28 5.52 -12.68 20.89
C PRO A 28 4.67 -12.35 19.66
N ALA A 29 5.27 -11.71 18.66
CA ALA A 29 4.55 -11.16 17.51
C ALA A 29 3.77 -12.26 16.78
N SER A 30 2.46 -12.05 16.58
CA SER A 30 1.63 -13.00 15.82
C SER A 30 2.04 -13.05 14.35
N ARG A 31 1.66 -14.14 13.67
CA ARG A 31 1.82 -14.34 12.23
C ARG A 31 1.28 -13.15 11.43
N ALA A 32 0.07 -12.69 11.78
CA ALA A 32 -0.58 -11.54 11.17
C ALA A 32 0.19 -10.23 11.46
N TYR A 33 0.65 -10.02 12.69
CA TYR A 33 1.41 -8.81 13.04
C TYR A 33 2.81 -8.80 12.38
N MET A 34 3.46 -9.95 12.24
CA MET A 34 4.70 -10.10 11.50
C MET A 34 4.55 -9.78 10.00
N CYS A 35 3.34 -9.93 9.41
CA CYS A 35 3.05 -9.43 8.07
C CYS A 35 3.12 -7.90 8.02
N LYS A 36 2.48 -7.21 8.97
CA LYS A 36 2.57 -5.75 9.09
C LYS A 36 4.00 -5.25 9.30
N GLN A 37 4.84 -6.04 9.98
CA GLN A 37 6.26 -5.73 10.19
C GLN A 37 7.16 -6.06 8.99
N GLY A 38 6.61 -6.67 7.92
CA GLY A 38 7.39 -7.12 6.76
C GLY A 38 8.31 -8.31 7.05
N GLN A 39 8.14 -8.99 8.19
CA GLN A 39 8.90 -10.19 8.55
C GLN A 39 8.29 -11.43 7.89
N ASN A 40 6.97 -11.48 7.79
CA ASN A 40 6.28 -12.39 6.90
C ASN A 40 5.93 -11.65 5.61
N ILE A 41 5.98 -12.38 4.50
CA ILE A 41 5.75 -11.86 3.15
C ILE A 41 4.60 -12.63 2.49
N ASP A 42 4.05 -12.11 1.39
CA ASP A 42 2.93 -12.72 0.67
C ASP A 42 1.70 -12.93 1.57
N CYS A 43 1.39 -11.94 2.42
CA CYS A 43 0.35 -12.03 3.43
C CYS A 43 -1.03 -11.51 2.97
N GLY A 44 -1.12 -10.89 1.79
CA GLY A 44 -2.37 -10.26 1.34
C GLY A 44 -2.81 -9.11 2.25
N LEU A 45 -4.12 -8.88 2.37
CA LEU A 45 -4.66 -7.68 3.01
C LEU A 45 -4.39 -7.58 4.52
N VAL A 46 -4.09 -8.70 5.19
CA VAL A 46 -3.89 -8.72 6.65
C VAL A 46 -2.66 -7.92 7.10
N GLU A 47 -1.71 -7.63 6.20
CA GLU A 47 -0.54 -6.79 6.52
C GLU A 47 -0.93 -5.35 6.89
N TYR A 48 -2.05 -4.86 6.34
CA TYR A 48 -2.57 -3.51 6.63
C TYR A 48 -3.46 -3.47 7.87
N GLU A 49 -4.00 -4.62 8.26
CA GLU A 49 -5.00 -4.72 9.32
C GLU A 49 -4.88 -6.01 10.16
N PRO A 50 -3.72 -6.26 10.81
CA PRO A 50 -3.53 -7.46 11.62
C PRO A 50 -4.52 -7.56 12.80
N GLN A 51 -5.15 -6.45 13.17
CA GLN A 51 -6.17 -6.35 14.20
C GLN A 51 -7.53 -6.94 13.83
N SER A 52 -7.76 -7.31 12.57
CA SER A 52 -9.09 -7.61 12.01
C SER A 52 -9.39 -9.11 11.84
N VAL A 53 -8.58 -10.02 12.40
CA VAL A 53 -8.74 -11.48 12.26
C VAL A 53 -9.87 -11.98 13.19
N GLU A 54 -11.11 -11.62 12.84
CA GLU A 54 -12.33 -11.82 13.61
C GLU A 54 -13.24 -12.91 13.02
N ARG A 55 -13.76 -13.79 13.88
CA ARG A 55 -14.83 -14.72 13.49
C ARG A 55 -15.74 -15.01 14.67
N ALA A 56 -16.93 -15.55 14.39
CA ALA A 56 -17.80 -16.09 15.43
C ALA A 56 -17.00 -17.00 16.40
N SER A 57 -17.28 -16.83 17.70
CA SER A 57 -16.69 -17.63 18.77
C SER A 57 -17.05 -19.10 18.59
N GLY A 58 -16.08 -19.98 18.83
CA GLY A 58 -16.33 -21.41 18.69
C GLY A 58 -15.12 -22.28 18.99
N PHE A 59 -13.89 -21.80 18.80
CA PHE A 59 -12.72 -22.62 19.09
C PHE A 59 -12.61 -22.96 20.60
N PRO A 60 -12.29 -24.22 20.98
CA PRO A 60 -12.03 -25.37 20.12
C PRO A 60 -13.27 -26.24 19.84
N SER A 61 -14.35 -26.14 20.62
CA SER A 61 -15.46 -27.10 20.61
C SER A 61 -16.50 -26.90 19.49
N GLY A 62 -16.62 -25.67 18.99
CA GLY A 62 -17.43 -25.29 17.84
C GLY A 62 -16.67 -25.45 16.52
N ASN A 63 -17.38 -25.26 15.41
CA ASN A 63 -16.86 -25.43 14.04
C ASN A 63 -16.23 -24.16 13.43
N LEU A 64 -16.23 -23.04 14.17
CA LEU A 64 -15.66 -21.77 13.71
C LEU A 64 -14.45 -21.36 14.59
N PRO A 65 -13.35 -20.88 14.00
CA PRO A 65 -13.07 -20.92 12.56
C PRO A 65 -12.96 -22.36 12.03
N PRO A 66 -13.19 -22.59 10.73
CA PRO A 66 -13.09 -23.93 10.14
C PRO A 66 -11.68 -24.51 10.28
N ASP A 67 -11.58 -25.83 10.38
CA ASP A 67 -10.29 -26.51 10.28
C ASP A 67 -9.68 -26.27 8.90
N GLY A 68 -8.37 -25.98 8.88
CA GLY A 68 -7.66 -25.54 7.68
C GLY A 68 -7.67 -24.03 7.48
N GLU A 69 -8.54 -23.30 8.18
CA GLU A 69 -8.69 -21.84 8.10
C GLU A 69 -8.56 -21.15 9.47
N LEU A 70 -7.86 -21.80 10.41
CA LEU A 70 -7.72 -21.29 11.76
C LEU A 70 -6.93 -19.98 11.81
N ALA A 71 -5.89 -19.82 10.98
CA ALA A 71 -5.01 -18.66 11.04
C ALA A 71 -5.65 -17.42 10.40
N SER A 72 -6.46 -17.59 9.34
CA SER A 72 -7.25 -16.53 8.72
C SER A 72 -8.57 -16.25 9.41
N ALA A 73 -8.95 -17.10 10.37
CA ALA A 73 -10.30 -17.18 10.93
C ALA A 73 -11.42 -17.43 9.88
N GLY A 74 -11.09 -18.04 8.74
CA GLY A 74 -12.01 -18.28 7.62
C GLY A 74 -12.42 -17.01 6.87
N ILE A 75 -11.55 -15.98 6.90
CA ILE A 75 -11.72 -14.74 6.15
C ILE A 75 -10.97 -14.89 4.82
N ALA A 76 -11.70 -14.90 3.71
CA ALA A 76 -11.14 -15.12 2.38
C ALA A 76 -9.97 -14.16 2.03
N ASN A 77 -10.08 -12.90 2.44
CA ASN A 77 -9.07 -11.87 2.22
C ASN A 77 -7.78 -12.06 3.05
N TYR A 78 -7.79 -12.95 4.05
CA TYR A 78 -6.63 -13.30 4.89
C TYR A 78 -6.20 -14.75 4.71
N SER A 79 -6.70 -15.44 3.67
CA SER A 79 -6.45 -16.86 3.40
C SER A 79 -4.97 -17.21 3.24
N GLN A 80 -4.12 -16.24 2.92
CA GLN A 80 -2.68 -16.39 2.89
C GLN A 80 -2.11 -16.85 4.24
N LEU A 81 -2.73 -16.47 5.36
CA LEU A 81 -2.32 -16.91 6.70
C LEU A 81 -2.46 -18.42 6.91
N ASP A 82 -3.29 -19.10 6.12
CA ASP A 82 -3.55 -20.53 6.23
C ASP A 82 -2.51 -21.39 5.50
N LYS A 83 -1.62 -20.76 4.72
CA LYS A 83 -0.42 -21.44 4.19
C LYS A 83 0.33 -22.07 5.36
N GLN A 84 0.65 -23.35 5.27
CA GLN A 84 1.32 -24.06 6.35
C GLN A 84 2.38 -25.01 5.79
N SER A 85 3.63 -24.69 6.08
CA SER A 85 4.78 -25.55 5.88
C SER A 85 5.82 -25.26 6.96
N GLN A 86 6.80 -26.16 7.12
CA GLN A 86 7.93 -25.96 8.02
C GLN A 86 8.63 -24.60 7.81
N ASN A 87 8.61 -24.08 6.57
CA ASN A 87 9.38 -22.90 6.16
C ASN A 87 8.50 -21.72 5.71
N ALA A 88 7.17 -21.81 5.92
CA ALA A 88 6.25 -20.78 5.47
C ALA A 88 6.34 -19.48 6.27
N TRP A 89 6.66 -19.58 7.57
CA TRP A 89 6.56 -18.46 8.51
C TRP A 89 7.84 -18.23 9.29
N THR A 90 8.11 -16.95 9.56
CA THR A 90 9.12 -16.48 10.51
C THR A 90 8.76 -16.96 11.91
N LYS A 91 9.74 -17.46 12.67
CA LYS A 91 9.53 -18.05 14.00
C LYS A 91 10.23 -17.25 15.07
N THR A 92 9.53 -16.96 16.16
CA THR A 92 10.11 -16.34 17.35
C THR A 92 10.80 -17.41 18.21
N PRO A 93 12.09 -17.25 18.59
CA PRO A 93 12.71 -18.16 19.55
C PRO A 93 11.95 -18.21 20.88
N MET A 94 11.72 -19.39 21.42
CA MET A 94 10.96 -19.60 22.66
C MET A 94 11.53 -20.73 23.52
N THR A 95 11.17 -20.73 24.81
CA THR A 95 11.48 -21.80 25.77
C THR A 95 10.20 -22.23 26.49
N ALA A 96 10.26 -23.34 27.22
CA ALA A 96 9.23 -23.65 28.20
C ALA A 96 9.30 -22.65 29.38
N GLY A 97 8.18 -22.46 30.09
CA GLY A 97 8.14 -21.61 31.29
C GLY A 97 7.31 -20.34 31.12
N VAL A 98 7.47 -19.40 32.04
CA VAL A 98 6.67 -18.17 32.07
C VAL A 98 7.11 -17.21 30.96
N HIS A 99 6.19 -16.95 30.03
CA HIS A 99 6.34 -15.94 28.99
C HIS A 99 5.21 -14.91 29.08
N GLN A 100 5.52 -13.68 28.67
CA GLN A 100 4.53 -12.61 28.58
C GLN A 100 3.93 -12.56 27.17
N PHE A 101 2.60 -12.60 27.12
CA PHE A 101 1.79 -12.38 25.92
C PHE A 101 1.16 -11.00 25.99
N VAL A 102 1.39 -10.18 24.99
CA VAL A 102 0.98 -8.77 24.92
C VAL A 102 0.03 -8.58 23.75
N TRP A 103 -1.21 -8.22 24.06
CA TRP A 103 -2.19 -7.80 23.05
C TRP A 103 -2.16 -6.29 22.90
N HIS A 104 -2.22 -5.83 21.65
CA HIS A 104 -2.51 -4.44 21.29
C HIS A 104 -3.92 -4.36 20.73
N HIS A 105 -4.79 -3.59 21.38
CA HIS A 105 -6.17 -3.37 20.99
C HIS A 105 -6.29 -1.99 20.34
N THR A 106 -6.70 -1.92 19.07
CA THR A 106 -6.99 -0.64 18.41
C THR A 106 -8.40 -0.16 18.73
N ALA A 107 -9.29 -1.09 19.09
CA ALA A 107 -10.60 -0.83 19.67
C ALA A 107 -10.80 -1.81 20.83
N PRO A 108 -10.67 -1.38 22.11
CA PRO A 108 -10.93 -2.22 23.27
C PRO A 108 -12.42 -2.50 23.47
N HIS A 109 -12.81 -3.76 23.71
CA HIS A 109 -14.20 -4.18 23.96
C HIS A 109 -14.33 -5.06 25.19
N LYS A 110 -15.54 -5.15 25.73
CA LYS A 110 -15.82 -5.98 26.90
C LYS A 110 -15.38 -7.40 26.62
N THR A 111 -14.52 -7.94 27.47
CA THR A 111 -13.84 -9.20 27.20
C THR A 111 -14.37 -10.31 28.11
N THR A 112 -14.69 -11.46 27.52
CA THR A 112 -14.99 -12.68 28.25
C THR A 112 -13.70 -13.27 28.78
N ASN A 113 -12.76 -13.59 27.89
CA ASN A 113 -11.48 -14.19 28.24
C ASN A 113 -10.44 -14.05 27.12
N TRP A 114 -9.18 -14.34 27.47
CA TRP A 114 -8.14 -14.74 26.53
C TRP A 114 -7.77 -16.20 26.80
N ARG A 115 -7.58 -16.98 25.75
CA ARG A 115 -7.17 -18.40 25.82
C ARG A 115 -6.00 -18.65 24.89
N TYR A 116 -5.05 -19.46 25.34
CA TYR A 116 -3.87 -19.85 24.55
C TYR A 116 -3.77 -21.36 24.45
N TYR A 117 -3.62 -21.84 23.22
CA TYR A 117 -3.43 -23.24 22.87
C TYR A 117 -2.08 -23.40 22.18
N ILE A 118 -1.54 -24.61 22.17
CA ILE A 118 -0.29 -24.90 21.48
C ILE A 118 -0.42 -26.23 20.74
N THR A 119 0.26 -26.35 19.61
CA THR A 119 0.33 -27.58 18.84
C THR A 119 0.80 -28.77 19.69
N LYS A 120 0.34 -29.97 19.34
CA LYS A 120 0.84 -31.23 19.91
C LYS A 120 2.30 -31.41 19.52
N GLN A 121 3.11 -32.10 20.34
CA GLN A 121 4.51 -32.36 20.01
C GLN A 121 4.69 -33.07 18.65
N ASN A 122 3.75 -33.93 18.26
CA ASN A 122 3.75 -34.68 17.00
C ASN A 122 2.87 -34.05 15.90
N TRP A 123 2.57 -32.75 15.98
CA TRP A 123 1.83 -32.05 14.93
C TRP A 123 2.60 -32.10 13.59
N ASN A 124 1.88 -31.94 12.47
CA ASN A 124 2.47 -31.93 11.15
C ASN A 124 2.60 -30.48 10.63
N PRO A 125 3.81 -29.90 10.63
CA PRO A 125 4.04 -28.52 10.22
C PRO A 125 3.82 -28.27 8.73
N ASN A 126 3.65 -29.33 7.93
CA ASN A 126 3.38 -29.30 6.49
C ASN A 126 1.91 -29.59 6.14
N LYS A 127 1.01 -29.52 7.12
CA LYS A 127 -0.45 -29.64 6.93
C LYS A 127 -1.17 -28.41 7.48
N PRO A 128 -2.30 -28.00 6.87
CA PRO A 128 -3.11 -26.88 7.37
C PRO A 128 -3.44 -27.03 8.86
N LEU A 129 -3.50 -25.91 9.59
CA LEU A 129 -3.81 -25.91 11.01
C LEU A 129 -5.26 -26.38 11.23
N THR A 130 -5.43 -27.44 12.01
CA THR A 130 -6.74 -28.00 12.40
C THR A 130 -6.76 -28.25 13.89
N ARG A 131 -7.94 -28.39 14.48
CA ARG A 131 -8.10 -28.77 15.90
C ARG A 131 -7.31 -30.02 16.26
N ASP A 132 -7.22 -31.01 15.36
CA ASP A 132 -6.46 -32.24 15.58
C ASP A 132 -4.95 -32.01 15.76
N GLN A 133 -4.41 -30.88 15.29
CA GLN A 133 -3.01 -30.52 15.46
C GLN A 133 -2.71 -29.85 16.82
N PHE A 134 -3.73 -29.42 17.57
CA PHE A 134 -3.58 -28.68 18.83
C PHE A 134 -3.91 -29.53 20.06
N ASP A 135 -3.24 -29.22 21.18
CA ASP A 135 -3.83 -29.52 22.48
C ASP A 135 -5.03 -28.60 22.69
N LEU A 136 -6.23 -29.19 22.78
CA LEU A 136 -7.48 -28.43 22.88
C LEU A 136 -7.78 -27.97 24.31
N THR A 137 -6.94 -28.34 25.28
CA THR A 137 -6.96 -27.71 26.61
C THR A 137 -6.07 -26.47 26.55
N PRO A 138 -6.59 -25.26 26.81
CA PRO A 138 -5.75 -24.08 26.79
C PRO A 138 -4.72 -24.17 27.93
N PHE A 139 -3.44 -24.01 27.61
CA PHE A 139 -2.37 -24.00 28.64
C PHE A 139 -2.43 -22.73 29.50
N CYS A 140 -3.14 -21.70 29.04
CA CYS A 140 -3.37 -20.47 29.77
C CYS A 140 -4.75 -19.90 29.45
N THR A 141 -5.50 -19.51 30.48
CA THR A 141 -6.78 -18.79 30.36
C THR A 141 -6.76 -17.59 31.29
N VAL A 142 -7.07 -16.40 30.78
CA VAL A 142 -7.14 -15.15 31.54
C VAL A 142 -8.56 -14.60 31.41
N ASN A 143 -9.22 -14.34 32.54
CA ASN A 143 -10.60 -13.83 32.56
C ASN A 143 -10.63 -12.32 32.30
N GLY A 144 -11.49 -11.86 31.40
CA GLY A 144 -11.70 -10.44 31.10
C GLY A 144 -12.72 -9.75 32.01
N ASN A 145 -13.43 -10.50 32.85
CA ASN A 145 -14.42 -10.03 33.82
C ASN A 145 -15.52 -9.12 33.22
N GLY A 146 -15.79 -9.27 31.92
CA GLY A 146 -16.74 -8.43 31.17
C GLY A 146 -16.31 -6.97 31.06
N GLN A 147 -15.04 -6.66 31.32
CA GLN A 147 -14.48 -5.32 31.24
C GLN A 147 -13.75 -5.11 29.91
N ALA A 148 -13.72 -3.86 29.44
CA ALA A 148 -12.85 -3.50 28.34
C ALA A 148 -11.38 -3.50 28.82
N PRO A 149 -10.45 -4.13 28.08
CA PRO A 149 -9.05 -4.16 28.45
C PRO A 149 -8.38 -2.80 28.25
N ALA A 150 -7.16 -2.65 28.76
CA ALA A 150 -6.29 -1.56 28.36
C ALA A 150 -5.91 -1.69 26.87
N MET A 151 -5.52 -0.57 26.23
CA MET A 151 -5.00 -0.55 24.86
C MET A 151 -3.88 -1.57 24.66
N THR A 152 -2.99 -1.70 25.66
CA THR A 152 -1.97 -2.75 25.71
C THR A 152 -2.24 -3.61 26.93
N GLN A 153 -2.50 -4.90 26.73
CA GLN A 153 -2.75 -5.86 27.81
C GLN A 153 -1.66 -6.93 27.82
N SER A 154 -0.93 -7.02 28.93
CA SER A 154 0.07 -8.05 29.17
C SER A 154 -0.50 -9.18 30.04
N MET A 155 -0.15 -10.42 29.70
CA MET A 155 -0.58 -11.63 30.40
C MET A 155 0.60 -12.58 30.54
N ASN A 156 0.86 -13.07 31.75
CA ASN A 156 1.90 -14.06 32.00
C ASN A 156 1.29 -15.46 31.89
N CYS A 157 1.82 -16.28 31.00
CA CYS A 157 1.37 -17.64 30.77
C CYS A 157 2.55 -18.60 30.85
N ASN A 158 2.33 -19.76 31.48
CA ASN A 158 3.34 -20.81 31.56
C ASN A 158 3.26 -21.69 30.31
N VAL A 159 4.16 -21.46 29.37
CA VAL A 159 4.24 -22.19 28.09
C VAL A 159 4.74 -23.62 28.36
N PRO A 160 4.01 -24.66 27.90
CA PRO A 160 4.40 -26.04 28.14
C PRO A 160 5.68 -26.41 27.37
N GLU A 161 6.35 -27.46 27.83
CA GLU A 161 7.53 -28.00 27.17
C GLU A 161 7.20 -28.51 25.76
N ARG A 162 8.04 -28.09 24.79
CA ARG A 162 8.02 -28.49 23.38
C ARG A 162 9.43 -28.44 22.82
N THR A 163 9.63 -29.09 21.67
CA THR A 163 10.84 -28.95 20.86
C THR A 163 10.50 -28.53 19.44
N GLY A 164 11.48 -27.90 18.77
CA GLY A 164 11.37 -27.45 17.38
C GLY A 164 10.28 -26.41 17.13
N TYR A 165 9.78 -26.37 15.89
CA TYR A 165 8.73 -25.47 15.46
C TYR A 165 7.37 -25.85 16.07
N GLN A 166 6.70 -24.88 16.68
CA GLN A 166 5.33 -25.00 17.20
C GLN A 166 4.51 -23.77 16.81
N VAL A 167 3.19 -23.91 16.86
CA VAL A 167 2.26 -22.79 16.73
C VAL A 167 1.49 -22.63 18.04
N ILE A 168 1.51 -21.40 18.58
CA ILE A 168 0.63 -20.98 19.67
C ILE A 168 -0.58 -20.28 19.05
N TYR A 169 -1.77 -20.63 19.51
CA TYR A 169 -3.02 -20.06 19.03
C TYR A 169 -3.69 -19.27 20.14
N GLY A 170 -3.66 -17.94 20.00
CA GLY A 170 -4.32 -17.00 20.89
C GLY A 170 -5.74 -16.71 20.46
N VAL A 171 -6.67 -16.74 21.41
CA VAL A 171 -8.09 -16.43 21.21
C VAL A 171 -8.48 -15.33 22.20
N TRP A 172 -8.99 -14.22 21.69
CA TRP A 172 -9.61 -13.14 22.49
C TRP A 172 -11.11 -13.16 22.26
N GLU A 173 -11.87 -13.57 23.29
CA GLU A 173 -13.33 -13.74 23.20
C GLU A 173 -14.07 -12.53 23.77
N ILE A 174 -14.96 -11.95 22.97
CA ILE A 174 -15.70 -10.73 23.29
C ILE A 174 -16.96 -11.08 24.09
N ALA A 175 -17.29 -10.26 25.08
CA ALA A 175 -18.40 -10.50 26.02
C ALA A 175 -19.75 -9.96 25.54
N ASP A 176 -19.74 -8.91 24.71
CA ASP A 176 -20.95 -8.26 24.21
C ASP A 176 -21.19 -8.48 22.71
N THR A 177 -20.46 -9.41 22.09
CA THR A 177 -20.71 -9.91 20.73
C THR A 177 -20.63 -11.44 20.69
N ALA A 178 -20.97 -12.04 19.56
CA ALA A 178 -20.83 -13.48 19.33
C ALA A 178 -19.45 -13.85 18.75
N ASN A 179 -18.49 -12.93 18.74
CA ASN A 179 -17.22 -13.06 18.02
C ASN A 179 -16.01 -13.20 18.94
N SER A 180 -14.93 -13.71 18.36
CA SER A 180 -13.58 -13.78 18.92
C SER A 180 -12.56 -13.33 17.87
N PHE A 181 -11.40 -12.89 18.36
CA PHE A 181 -10.22 -12.60 17.55
C PHE A 181 -9.23 -13.74 17.69
N TYR A 182 -8.66 -14.15 16.57
CA TYR A 182 -7.78 -15.32 16.47
C TYR A 182 -6.40 -14.90 15.98
N GLN A 183 -5.35 -15.34 16.67
CA GLN A 183 -3.97 -14.97 16.37
C GLN A 183 -3.07 -16.20 16.49
N ALA A 184 -2.55 -16.68 15.36
CA ALA A 184 -1.48 -17.68 15.34
C ALA A 184 -0.13 -17.02 15.62
N ILE A 185 0.74 -17.69 16.36
CA ILE A 185 2.10 -17.25 16.67
C ILE A 185 3.04 -18.41 16.35
N ASP A 186 3.99 -18.16 15.46
CA ASP A 186 5.00 -19.13 15.05
C ASP A 186 6.23 -19.04 15.97
N VAL A 187 6.56 -20.13 16.66
CA VAL A 187 7.66 -20.16 17.65
C VAL A 187 8.59 -21.33 17.43
N ASP A 188 9.87 -21.16 17.80
CA ASP A 188 10.89 -22.20 17.69
C ASP A 188 11.58 -22.44 19.04
N PHE A 189 11.46 -23.66 19.55
CA PHE A 189 12.05 -24.10 20.82
C PHE A 189 13.52 -24.56 20.66
N GLY A 190 14.10 -24.52 19.46
CA GLY A 190 15.41 -25.09 19.12
C GLY A 190 16.67 -24.25 19.43
N ASN A 191 16.60 -23.13 20.14
CA ASN A 191 17.79 -22.31 20.50
C ASN A 191 17.70 -21.56 21.86
N GLY A 192 16.72 -21.83 22.71
CA GLY A 192 16.59 -21.22 24.04
C GLY A 192 16.94 -22.22 25.15
N GLY A 193 18.10 -22.05 25.78
CA GLY A 193 18.63 -23.02 26.75
C GLY A 193 17.76 -23.22 27.99
N SER A 194 17.27 -24.45 28.18
CA SER A 194 17.51 -25.30 29.35
C SER A 194 16.81 -26.64 29.14
N VAL A 195 17.47 -27.54 28.42
CA VAL A 195 17.22 -28.98 28.54
C VAL A 195 17.91 -29.43 29.82
N THR A 196 17.17 -30.03 30.75
CA THR A 196 17.80 -30.98 31.67
C THR A 196 18.32 -32.17 30.84
N PRO A 197 19.54 -32.65 31.06
CA PRO A 197 20.27 -33.44 30.08
C PRO A 197 19.73 -34.87 29.97
N ASP A 198 19.46 -35.32 28.74
CA ASP A 198 19.66 -36.73 28.40
C ASP A 198 21.05 -36.84 27.74
N GLU A 199 21.87 -37.78 28.22
CA GLU A 199 23.32 -37.88 28.01
C GLU A 199 23.72 -38.40 26.61
N THR A 200 23.18 -37.78 25.56
CA THR A 200 23.74 -37.93 24.22
C THR A 200 24.13 -36.54 23.71
N PRO A 201 25.42 -36.21 23.53
CA PRO A 201 25.81 -34.92 22.96
C PRO A 201 25.32 -34.89 21.51
N ALA A 202 24.19 -34.23 21.24
CA ALA A 202 23.93 -33.71 19.92
C ALA A 202 25.14 -32.85 19.55
N ALA A 203 25.82 -33.17 18.45
CA ALA A 203 27.00 -32.44 18.01
C ALA A 203 26.64 -30.94 17.93
N ALA A 204 27.20 -30.13 18.82
CA ALA A 204 26.85 -28.72 18.89
C ALA A 204 27.23 -28.04 17.57
N SER A 205 26.22 -27.63 16.79
CA SER A 205 26.40 -26.92 15.51
C SER A 205 27.47 -25.84 15.62
N VAL A 206 28.38 -25.77 14.65
CA VAL A 206 29.36 -24.68 14.56
C VAL A 206 28.70 -23.34 14.17
N TRP A 207 27.47 -23.37 13.65
CA TRP A 207 26.68 -22.23 13.22
C TRP A 207 25.82 -21.69 14.38
N ARG A 208 26.46 -21.16 15.41
CA ARG A 208 25.83 -20.87 16.71
C ARG A 208 25.01 -19.58 16.75
N LYS A 209 25.31 -18.60 15.90
CA LYS A 209 24.66 -17.29 15.93
C LYS A 209 23.79 -17.10 14.70
N THR A 210 22.54 -16.70 14.90
CA THR A 210 21.64 -16.28 13.83
C THR A 210 21.74 -14.77 13.64
N LEU A 211 21.82 -14.31 12.39
CA LEU A 211 21.76 -12.89 12.06
C LEU A 211 20.31 -12.40 12.04
N SER A 212 20.10 -11.10 12.23
CA SER A 212 18.80 -10.48 11.97
C SER A 212 18.53 -10.42 10.45
N GLY A 213 17.31 -10.76 10.04
CA GLY A 213 16.91 -10.84 8.63
C GLY A 213 17.02 -12.25 8.06
N GLN A 214 16.58 -12.42 6.82
CA GLN A 214 16.53 -13.70 6.13
C GLN A 214 16.66 -13.54 4.63
N VAL A 215 17.04 -14.61 3.94
CA VAL A 215 17.00 -14.70 2.48
C VAL A 215 15.61 -15.20 2.08
N ALA A 216 14.73 -14.24 1.83
CA ALA A 216 13.36 -14.41 1.39
C ALA A 216 12.87 -13.10 0.75
N GLY A 217 11.80 -13.16 -0.04
CA GLY A 217 11.17 -11.98 -0.62
C GLY A 217 10.11 -12.35 -1.66
N ASN A 218 9.69 -11.37 -2.46
CA ASN A 218 8.58 -11.54 -3.40
C ASN A 218 9.00 -12.27 -4.68
N ASN A 219 8.00 -12.65 -5.49
CA ASN A 219 8.23 -13.11 -6.86
C ASN A 219 8.92 -12.02 -7.68
N LEU A 220 9.79 -12.43 -8.60
CA LEU A 220 10.60 -11.57 -9.45
C LEU A 220 10.41 -11.93 -10.92
N ASN A 221 10.67 -10.98 -11.80
CA ASN A 221 10.59 -11.17 -13.24
C ASN A 221 11.95 -11.59 -13.80
N VAL A 222 11.92 -12.24 -14.96
CA VAL A 222 13.14 -12.53 -15.73
C VAL A 222 13.88 -11.23 -16.02
N GLY A 223 15.17 -11.20 -15.70
CA GLY A 223 16.01 -10.02 -15.84
C GLY A 223 16.27 -9.27 -14.54
N ASP A 224 15.36 -9.36 -13.57
CA ASP A 224 15.56 -8.77 -12.24
C ASP A 224 16.77 -9.39 -11.56
N LYS A 225 17.40 -8.65 -10.66
CA LYS A 225 18.51 -9.15 -9.86
C LYS A 225 18.26 -8.91 -8.38
N VAL A 226 18.30 -9.99 -7.62
CA VAL A 226 18.19 -9.97 -6.15
C VAL A 226 19.57 -10.06 -5.53
N ILE A 227 19.81 -9.29 -4.47
CA ILE A 227 21.13 -9.16 -3.82
C ILE A 227 20.96 -9.31 -2.31
N ALA A 228 21.68 -10.28 -1.73
CA ALA A 228 21.88 -10.37 -0.29
C ALA A 228 23.05 -9.47 0.12
N ARG A 229 22.79 -8.53 1.04
CA ARG A 229 23.74 -7.56 1.58
C ARG A 229 23.95 -7.83 3.06
N PHE A 230 25.20 -7.90 3.50
CA PHE A 230 25.56 -8.26 4.87
C PHE A 230 26.11 -7.04 5.61
N PHE A 231 25.79 -6.93 6.90
CA PHE A 231 26.14 -5.77 7.71
C PHE A 231 26.79 -6.19 9.02
N ASP A 232 27.78 -5.41 9.45
CA ASP A 232 28.31 -5.44 10.82
C ASP A 232 27.99 -4.13 11.56
N ALA A 233 28.70 -3.86 12.66
CA ALA A 233 28.51 -2.64 13.45
C ALA A 233 28.89 -1.34 12.70
N ASN A 234 29.69 -1.43 11.64
CA ASN A 234 30.19 -0.29 10.86
C ASN A 234 29.39 -0.06 9.56
N GLY A 235 28.43 -0.92 9.25
CA GLY A 235 27.59 -0.82 8.06
C GLY A 235 27.76 -2.01 7.13
N GLU A 236 27.53 -1.79 5.83
CA GLU A 236 27.56 -2.85 4.84
C GLU A 236 28.98 -3.35 4.57
N ILE A 237 29.12 -4.68 4.49
CA ILE A 237 30.34 -5.34 4.04
C ILE A 237 30.18 -5.71 2.56
N ALA A 238 30.54 -4.77 1.68
CA ALA A 238 30.35 -4.92 0.22
C ALA A 238 30.97 -6.20 -0.37
N SER A 239 32.08 -6.70 0.19
CA SER A 239 32.73 -7.94 -0.26
C SER A 239 31.90 -9.20 -0.03
N MET A 240 30.88 -9.13 0.83
CA MET A 240 29.97 -10.25 1.09
C MET A 240 28.70 -10.18 0.26
N ALA A 241 28.45 -9.07 -0.44
CA ALA A 241 27.26 -8.90 -1.26
C ALA A 241 27.20 -10.00 -2.33
N THR A 242 26.07 -10.72 -2.36
CA THR A 242 25.89 -11.85 -3.27
C THR A 242 24.63 -11.62 -4.08
N GLY A 243 24.78 -11.49 -5.41
CA GLY A 243 23.68 -11.22 -6.33
C GLY A 243 23.27 -12.45 -7.16
N LEU A 244 21.99 -12.55 -7.50
CA LEU A 244 21.41 -13.54 -8.41
C LEU A 244 20.51 -12.81 -9.42
N THR A 245 20.80 -12.95 -10.70
CA THR A 245 19.93 -12.47 -11.80
C THR A 245 18.96 -13.57 -12.17
N ILE A 246 17.68 -13.24 -12.27
CA ILE A 246 16.61 -14.17 -12.59
C ILE A 246 16.65 -14.51 -14.08
N ALA A 247 16.96 -15.76 -14.39
CA ALA A 247 17.13 -16.24 -15.76
C ALA A 247 15.87 -16.86 -16.37
N SER A 248 14.87 -17.22 -15.55
CA SER A 248 13.64 -17.87 -16.02
C SER A 248 12.44 -17.55 -15.13
N PRO A 249 11.19 -17.67 -15.64
CA PRO A 249 10.00 -17.46 -14.83
C PRO A 249 9.93 -18.40 -13.61
N GLN A 250 10.42 -19.63 -13.74
CA GLN A 250 10.47 -20.59 -12.64
C GLN A 250 11.46 -20.14 -11.55
N GLN A 251 12.62 -19.59 -11.95
CA GLN A 251 13.55 -19.01 -10.99
C GLN A 251 12.99 -17.74 -10.34
N GLY A 252 12.09 -17.03 -11.02
CA GLY A 252 11.38 -15.87 -10.49
C GLY A 252 10.43 -16.17 -9.32
N ASP A 253 10.08 -17.44 -9.08
CA ASP A 253 9.31 -17.81 -7.88
C ASP A 253 10.09 -17.48 -6.60
N ALA A 254 9.41 -16.85 -5.64
CA ALA A 254 9.94 -16.41 -4.36
C ALA A 254 10.74 -17.50 -3.64
N ASN A 255 10.21 -18.72 -3.62
CA ASN A 255 10.84 -19.84 -2.91
C ASN A 255 12.00 -20.41 -3.71
N GLN A 256 11.95 -20.34 -5.05
CA GLN A 256 13.01 -20.81 -5.92
C GLN A 256 14.23 -19.89 -5.89
N TRP A 257 14.09 -18.59 -6.12
CA TRP A 257 15.28 -17.72 -6.08
C TRP A 257 15.87 -17.65 -4.67
N ALA A 258 15.06 -17.74 -3.60
CA ALA A 258 15.56 -17.73 -2.23
C ALA A 258 16.47 -18.95 -1.97
N TYR A 259 16.05 -20.13 -2.45
CA TYR A 259 16.87 -21.35 -2.42
C TYR A 259 18.15 -21.19 -3.24
N ASP A 260 18.05 -20.73 -4.49
CA ASP A 260 19.20 -20.57 -5.39
C ASP A 260 20.22 -19.55 -4.83
N LEU A 261 19.74 -18.44 -4.27
CA LEU A 261 20.57 -17.41 -3.66
C LEU A 261 21.25 -17.94 -2.39
N ALA A 262 20.53 -18.71 -1.56
CA ALA A 262 21.10 -19.37 -0.38
C ALA A 262 22.23 -20.34 -0.75
N GLN A 263 22.03 -21.17 -1.78
CA GLN A 263 23.09 -22.04 -2.32
C GLN A 263 24.29 -21.25 -2.81
N LYS A 264 24.06 -20.14 -3.52
CA LYS A 264 25.11 -19.26 -4.02
C LYS A 264 25.93 -18.63 -2.90
N ILE A 265 25.27 -18.16 -1.83
CA ILE A 265 25.93 -17.61 -0.64
C ILE A 265 26.77 -18.70 0.05
N ASN A 266 26.19 -19.90 0.27
CA ASN A 266 26.88 -21.01 0.95
C ASN A 266 28.12 -21.50 0.20
N SER A 267 28.12 -21.36 -1.13
CA SER A 267 29.25 -21.70 -1.99
C SER A 267 30.32 -20.61 -2.00
N ALA A 268 29.91 -19.33 -1.88
CA ALA A 268 30.81 -18.18 -1.94
C ALA A 268 31.50 -17.86 -0.61
N HIS A 269 30.81 -18.09 0.52
CA HIS A 269 31.27 -17.64 1.85
C HIS A 269 31.46 -18.82 2.81
N SER A 270 32.59 -18.85 3.49
CA SER A 270 32.97 -19.96 4.39
C SER A 270 32.62 -19.71 5.87
N ASP A 271 32.25 -18.47 6.19
CA ASP A 271 31.95 -17.93 7.51
C ASP A 271 30.45 -17.67 7.72
N VAL A 272 29.64 -17.90 6.69
CA VAL A 272 28.17 -17.79 6.69
C VAL A 272 27.54 -19.06 6.14
N ARG A 273 26.41 -19.47 6.73
CA ARG A 273 25.49 -20.45 6.13
C ARG A 273 24.07 -19.93 6.12
N VAL A 274 23.38 -20.17 5.02
CA VAL A 274 22.02 -19.74 4.74
C VAL A 274 21.16 -20.98 4.52
N GLY A 275 20.07 -21.09 5.26
CA GLY A 275 19.24 -22.28 5.25
C GLY A 275 18.33 -22.42 6.45
N VAL A 276 17.86 -23.65 6.67
CA VAL A 276 17.24 -24.11 7.91
C VAL A 276 18.19 -25.09 8.58
N LYS A 277 18.34 -24.95 9.89
CA LYS A 277 19.19 -25.83 10.69
C LYS A 277 18.43 -27.14 10.98
N ASP A 278 19.05 -28.28 10.70
CA ASP A 278 18.50 -29.60 11.03
C ASP A 278 18.90 -30.07 12.44
N GLU A 279 18.43 -31.26 12.82
CA GLU A 279 18.69 -31.89 14.12
C GLU A 279 20.19 -32.19 14.36
N SER A 280 20.97 -32.36 13.29
CA SER A 280 22.42 -32.56 13.36
C SER A 280 23.18 -31.23 13.47
N GLY A 281 22.48 -30.11 13.36
CA GLY A 281 23.07 -28.78 13.40
C GLY A 281 23.59 -28.29 12.06
N ASP A 282 23.35 -29.02 10.97
CA ASP A 282 23.71 -28.60 9.63
C ASP A 282 22.68 -27.62 9.07
N VAL A 283 23.15 -26.63 8.32
CA VAL A 283 22.30 -25.56 7.77
C VAL A 283 22.15 -25.78 6.28
N ASN A 284 20.95 -26.12 5.86
CA ASN A 284 20.65 -26.53 4.49
C ASN A 284 19.67 -25.54 3.82
N PRO A 285 19.97 -25.05 2.60
CA PRO A 285 19.02 -24.25 1.82
C PRO A 285 17.67 -24.94 1.64
N VAL A 286 16.59 -24.18 1.73
CA VAL A 286 15.21 -24.65 1.52
C VAL A 286 14.47 -23.76 0.53
N HIS A 287 13.44 -24.31 -0.11
CA HIS A 287 12.49 -23.52 -0.90
C HIS A 287 11.56 -22.78 0.06
N GLY A 288 11.80 -21.47 0.22
CA GLY A 288 11.07 -20.60 1.14
C GLY A 288 12.02 -19.67 1.89
N ALA A 289 11.64 -19.32 3.12
CA ALA A 289 12.45 -18.44 3.95
C ALA A 289 13.71 -19.15 4.48
N ASN A 290 14.88 -18.55 4.24
CA ASN A 290 16.17 -19.09 4.69
C ASN A 290 16.83 -18.18 5.73
N GLY A 291 17.03 -18.69 6.94
CA GLY A 291 17.76 -17.99 8.00
C GLY A 291 19.26 -17.92 7.70
N VAL A 292 19.94 -16.95 8.30
CA VAL A 292 21.38 -16.76 8.11
C VAL A 292 22.12 -17.01 9.42
N PHE A 293 23.06 -17.94 9.39
CA PHE A 293 23.82 -18.41 10.53
C PHE A 293 25.32 -18.16 10.33
N VAL A 294 25.99 -17.82 11.40
CA VAL A 294 27.43 -17.56 11.43
C VAL A 294 28.08 -18.28 12.61
N LYS A 295 29.39 -18.45 12.54
CA LYS A 295 30.18 -19.04 13.62
C LYS A 295 30.23 -18.12 14.83
N GLU A 296 30.49 -18.73 15.98
CA GLU A 296 30.83 -18.01 17.21
C GLU A 296 32.05 -17.11 16.98
N GLY A 297 31.94 -15.82 17.29
CA GLY A 297 32.97 -14.80 17.01
C GLY A 297 32.77 -13.95 15.76
N SER A 298 31.79 -14.25 14.90
CA SER A 298 31.49 -13.41 13.73
C SER A 298 30.99 -12.02 14.13
N THR A 299 31.53 -10.99 13.47
CA THR A 299 31.14 -9.58 13.63
C THR A 299 29.81 -9.25 12.97
N LEU A 300 29.37 -10.05 11.99
CA LEU A 300 28.13 -9.85 11.25
C LEU A 300 26.92 -9.76 12.17
N LYS A 301 25.99 -8.87 11.84
CA LYS A 301 24.79 -8.57 12.64
C LYS A 301 23.51 -8.88 11.87
N SER A 302 23.44 -8.50 10.60
CA SER A 302 22.23 -8.64 9.81
C SER A 302 22.50 -8.94 8.35
N VAL A 303 21.47 -9.44 7.69
CA VAL A 303 21.35 -9.54 6.23
C VAL A 303 20.14 -8.72 5.79
N ALA A 304 20.23 -8.09 4.62
CA ALA A 304 19.10 -7.47 3.95
C ALA A 304 19.05 -7.90 2.48
N ILE A 305 17.84 -7.97 1.92
CA ILE A 305 17.63 -8.24 0.50
C ILE A 305 17.33 -6.92 -0.21
N SER A 306 18.02 -6.69 -1.33
CA SER A 306 17.71 -5.59 -2.26
C SER A 306 17.49 -6.12 -3.67
N TYR A 307 16.74 -5.36 -4.47
CA TYR A 307 16.38 -5.71 -5.83
C TYR A 307 16.89 -4.63 -6.79
N GLU A 308 17.48 -5.06 -7.90
CA GLU A 308 17.70 -4.27 -9.11
C GLU A 308 16.68 -4.78 -10.15
N GLU A 309 15.54 -4.10 -10.25
CA GLU A 309 14.52 -4.45 -11.25
C GLU A 309 15.03 -4.09 -12.64
N GLN A 310 14.95 -5.04 -13.57
CA GLN A 310 15.25 -4.72 -14.95
C GLN A 310 14.05 -3.97 -15.53
N LYS A 311 14.23 -2.66 -15.79
CA LYS A 311 13.26 -1.90 -16.58
C LYS A 311 13.02 -2.66 -17.88
N ALA A 312 11.75 -2.99 -18.15
CA ALA A 312 11.38 -3.65 -19.39
C ALA A 312 12.01 -2.90 -20.57
N VAL A 313 12.68 -3.63 -21.45
CA VAL A 313 13.24 -3.04 -22.67
C VAL A 313 12.08 -2.68 -23.57
N VAL A 314 11.79 -1.39 -23.69
CA VAL A 314 10.79 -0.84 -24.60
C VAL A 314 11.51 -0.39 -25.86
N ASN A 315 11.09 -0.92 -27.00
CA ASN A 315 11.61 -0.51 -28.32
C ASN A 315 10.63 0.39 -29.07
N GLU A 316 9.44 0.58 -28.50
CA GLU A 316 8.38 1.44 -29.00
C GLU A 316 8.67 2.93 -28.71
N SER A 317 8.11 3.80 -29.54
CA SER A 317 8.15 5.24 -29.33
C SER A 317 6.84 5.90 -29.71
N ILE A 318 6.56 7.07 -29.12
CA ILE A 318 5.45 7.94 -29.50
C ILE A 318 5.91 9.39 -29.53
N ALA A 319 5.41 10.16 -30.50
CA ALA A 319 5.45 11.61 -30.52
C ALA A 319 4.04 12.16 -30.70
N VAL A 320 3.68 13.14 -29.86
CA VAL A 320 2.41 13.88 -29.94
C VAL A 320 2.73 15.32 -30.34
N THR A 321 2.24 15.75 -31.50
CA THR A 321 2.49 17.08 -32.07
C THR A 321 1.21 17.74 -32.56
N ASP A 322 1.31 18.99 -33.02
CA ASP A 322 0.24 19.69 -33.75
C ASP A 322 -1.10 19.76 -33.00
N LEU A 323 -1.02 19.93 -31.67
CA LEU A 323 -2.19 20.09 -30.81
C LEU A 323 -2.97 21.35 -31.17
N HIS A 324 -4.22 21.18 -31.54
CA HIS A 324 -5.17 22.26 -31.81
C HIS A 324 -6.56 21.91 -31.27
N TYR A 325 -7.39 22.93 -31.08
CA TYR A 325 -8.71 22.77 -30.49
C TYR A 325 -9.71 23.76 -31.07
N SER A 326 -10.98 23.38 -31.13
CA SER A 326 -12.06 24.25 -31.57
C SER A 326 -12.46 25.24 -30.48
N LYS A 327 -13.24 26.25 -30.86
CA LYS A 327 -13.99 27.05 -29.91
C LYS A 327 -15.05 26.19 -29.21
N VAL A 328 -15.41 26.60 -28.00
CA VAL A 328 -16.51 26.06 -27.21
C VAL A 328 -17.81 26.62 -27.75
N ILE A 329 -18.63 25.73 -28.32
CA ILE A 329 -19.96 26.01 -28.87
C ILE A 329 -20.95 25.15 -28.09
N ASN A 330 -21.92 25.78 -27.41
CA ASN A 330 -22.95 25.08 -26.64
C ASN A 330 -22.38 24.03 -25.65
N GLY A 331 -21.24 24.32 -25.02
CA GLY A 331 -20.59 23.43 -24.07
C GLY A 331 -19.85 22.23 -24.69
N ALA A 332 -19.64 22.25 -26.01
CA ALA A 332 -18.87 21.26 -26.74
C ALA A 332 -17.66 21.90 -27.45
N ALA A 333 -16.59 21.14 -27.62
CA ALA A 333 -15.42 21.51 -28.40
C ALA A 333 -14.75 20.24 -28.96
N THR A 334 -13.80 20.38 -29.87
CA THR A 334 -12.93 19.28 -30.31
C THR A 334 -11.49 19.58 -29.96
N VAL A 335 -10.72 18.53 -29.68
CA VAL A 335 -9.27 18.59 -29.53
C VAL A 335 -8.67 17.61 -30.53
N THR A 336 -7.74 18.08 -31.33
CA THR A 336 -7.09 17.29 -32.36
C THR A 336 -5.58 17.42 -32.23
N PHE A 337 -4.86 16.30 -32.37
CA PHE A 337 -3.41 16.26 -32.29
C PHE A 337 -2.88 15.15 -33.20
N HIS A 338 -1.67 15.32 -33.70
CA HIS A 338 -0.99 14.33 -34.51
C HIS A 338 -0.25 13.33 -33.62
N VAL A 339 -0.43 12.04 -33.89
CA VAL A 339 0.25 10.96 -33.17
C VAL A 339 1.12 10.18 -34.15
N ASN A 340 2.41 10.10 -33.85
CA ASN A 340 3.36 9.25 -34.58
C ASN A 340 3.91 8.17 -33.63
N THR A 341 3.78 6.91 -34.02
CA THR A 341 4.18 5.74 -33.21
C THR A 341 5.12 4.83 -33.97
N GLN A 342 6.07 4.23 -33.25
CA GLN A 342 6.88 3.10 -33.73
C GLN A 342 6.60 1.89 -32.84
N GLY A 343 6.34 0.73 -33.45
CA GLY A 343 5.94 -0.48 -32.73
C GLY A 343 4.44 -0.52 -32.38
N ASP A 344 4.05 -1.50 -31.56
CA ASP A 344 2.68 -1.69 -31.08
C ASP A 344 2.43 -0.85 -29.82
N VAL A 345 1.66 0.23 -29.95
CA VAL A 345 1.40 1.20 -28.89
C VAL A 345 -0.10 1.32 -28.62
N ASN A 346 -0.50 1.15 -27.36
CA ASN A 346 -1.81 1.56 -26.88
C ASN A 346 -1.70 2.99 -26.33
N VAL A 347 -2.38 3.92 -27.00
CA VAL A 347 -2.44 5.33 -26.62
C VAL A 347 -3.75 5.58 -25.88
N GLU A 348 -3.65 6.10 -24.66
CA GLU A 348 -4.78 6.49 -23.82
C GLU A 348 -4.66 7.97 -23.49
N ALA A 349 -5.67 8.78 -23.84
CA ALA A 349 -5.65 10.22 -23.69
C ALA A 349 -6.92 10.76 -23.01
N HIS A 350 -6.74 11.74 -22.14
CA HIS A 350 -7.79 12.37 -21.34
C HIS A 350 -7.68 13.89 -21.48
N VAL A 351 -8.82 14.55 -21.66
CA VAL A 351 -8.90 16.01 -21.51
C VAL A 351 -9.54 16.34 -20.18
N LEU A 352 -8.84 17.12 -19.37
CA LEU A 352 -9.24 17.54 -18.04
C LEU A 352 -9.44 19.06 -18.02
N ASN A 353 -10.43 19.55 -17.27
CA ASN A 353 -10.48 20.98 -16.94
C ASN A 353 -9.46 21.33 -15.83
N HIS A 354 -9.29 22.62 -15.52
CA HIS A 354 -8.32 23.07 -14.51
C HIS A 354 -8.47 22.40 -13.13
N PRO A 355 -9.68 22.15 -12.60
CA PRO A 355 -9.87 21.34 -11.37
C PRO A 355 -9.57 19.83 -11.50
N GLY A 356 -9.33 19.30 -12.70
CA GLY A 356 -9.06 17.88 -12.93
C GLY A 356 -10.28 17.01 -13.27
N ALA A 357 -11.43 17.61 -13.60
CA ALA A 357 -12.59 16.87 -14.07
C ALA A 357 -12.47 16.52 -15.56
N GLU A 358 -12.70 15.25 -15.91
CA GLU A 358 -12.64 14.74 -17.28
C GLU A 358 -13.75 15.31 -18.18
N LYS A 359 -13.35 15.65 -19.41
CA LYS A 359 -14.15 16.28 -20.46
C LYS A 359 -14.13 15.53 -21.77
N GLY A 360 -13.12 14.70 -21.97
CA GLY A 360 -12.97 13.83 -23.13
C GLY A 360 -12.00 12.70 -22.82
N TYR A 361 -12.21 11.57 -23.48
CA TYR A 361 -11.42 10.37 -23.31
C TYR A 361 -11.26 9.68 -24.68
N LEU A 362 -10.09 9.13 -24.91
CA LEU A 362 -9.75 8.33 -26.06
C LEU A 362 -8.83 7.20 -25.62
N LYS A 363 -9.05 6.01 -26.18
CA LYS A 363 -8.08 4.93 -26.14
C LYS A 363 -8.02 4.26 -27.50
N GLN A 364 -6.80 4.09 -28.02
CA GLN A 364 -6.59 3.57 -29.36
C GLN A 364 -5.31 2.77 -29.44
N ASP A 365 -5.40 1.58 -30.04
CA ASP A 365 -4.24 0.80 -30.43
C ASP A 365 -3.69 1.32 -31.77
N MET A 366 -2.37 1.48 -31.83
CA MET A 366 -1.64 1.99 -32.99
C MET A 366 -0.42 1.11 -33.25
N ASN A 367 -0.17 0.79 -34.52
CA ASN A 367 1.02 0.05 -34.94
C ASN A 367 1.70 0.82 -36.07
N ASN A 368 2.91 1.32 -35.81
CA ASN A 368 3.70 2.08 -36.77
C ASN A 368 2.86 3.16 -37.51
N SER A 369 2.02 3.88 -36.75
CA SER A 369 1.01 4.79 -37.29
C SER A 369 1.45 6.25 -37.19
N SER A 370 1.05 7.07 -38.16
CA SER A 370 1.21 8.52 -38.17
C SER A 370 -0.12 9.13 -38.64
N GLN A 371 -0.93 9.61 -37.70
CA GLN A 371 -2.29 10.09 -38.01
C GLN A 371 -2.77 11.15 -37.02
N ASP A 372 -3.68 12.00 -37.48
CA ASP A 372 -4.41 12.91 -36.59
C ASP A 372 -5.48 12.15 -35.82
N VAL A 373 -5.58 12.43 -34.53
CA VAL A 373 -6.64 11.92 -33.67
C VAL A 373 -7.45 13.09 -33.14
N THR A 374 -8.77 12.95 -33.18
CA THR A 374 -9.71 13.98 -32.72
C THR A 374 -10.58 13.42 -31.60
N MET A 375 -10.68 14.18 -30.52
CA MET A 375 -11.56 13.90 -29.38
C MET A 375 -12.65 14.95 -29.31
N ASN A 376 -13.88 14.48 -29.09
CA ASN A 376 -15.01 15.35 -28.83
C ASN A 376 -15.11 15.60 -27.32
N LEU A 377 -15.22 16.87 -26.95
CA LEU A 377 -15.39 17.31 -25.57
C LEU A 377 -16.84 17.69 -25.30
N THR A 378 -17.31 17.37 -24.11
CA THR A 378 -18.66 17.75 -23.66
C THR A 378 -18.62 18.39 -22.29
N ASN A 379 -19.61 19.22 -21.98
CA ASN A 379 -19.71 19.95 -20.72
C ASN A 379 -18.44 20.76 -20.40
N VAL A 380 -17.87 21.38 -21.43
CA VAL A 380 -16.69 22.25 -21.34
C VAL A 380 -17.09 23.72 -21.30
N THR A 381 -16.28 24.52 -20.63
CA THR A 381 -16.39 25.98 -20.62
C THR A 381 -15.09 26.59 -21.13
N PRO A 382 -15.09 27.82 -21.67
CA PRO A 382 -13.84 28.50 -21.99
C PRO A 382 -12.91 28.60 -20.78
N GLY A 383 -11.61 28.47 -21.00
CA GLY A 383 -10.58 28.51 -19.98
C GLY A 383 -9.58 27.34 -20.05
N HIS A 384 -8.76 27.23 -19.02
CA HIS A 384 -7.64 26.30 -18.96
C HIS A 384 -8.09 24.83 -18.89
N HIS A 385 -7.53 24.02 -19.78
CA HIS A 385 -7.70 22.58 -19.88
C HIS A 385 -6.34 21.91 -20.10
N MET A 386 -6.27 20.61 -19.87
CA MET A 386 -5.05 19.81 -20.04
C MET A 386 -5.38 18.57 -20.87
N LEU A 387 -4.54 18.26 -21.85
CA LEU A 387 -4.52 16.97 -22.53
C LEU A 387 -3.44 16.10 -21.88
N LYS A 388 -3.83 15.05 -21.19
CA LYS A 388 -2.92 14.06 -20.63
C LYS A 388 -2.95 12.81 -21.49
N TYR A 389 -1.79 12.27 -21.86
CA TYR A 389 -1.73 10.97 -22.55
C TYR A 389 -0.80 9.99 -21.86
N TYR A 390 -1.05 8.71 -22.08
CA TYR A 390 -0.26 7.56 -21.67
C TYR A 390 -0.05 6.65 -22.88
N ALA A 391 1.16 6.13 -23.05
CA ALA A 391 1.50 5.17 -24.09
C ALA A 391 2.06 3.91 -23.46
N THR A 392 1.38 2.79 -23.71
CA THR A 392 1.75 1.47 -23.22
C THR A 392 2.03 0.53 -24.39
N ASN A 393 2.90 -0.46 -24.21
CA ASN A 393 3.06 -1.53 -25.20
C ASN A 393 1.99 -2.61 -25.03
N LYS A 394 1.99 -3.65 -25.87
CA LYS A 394 1.06 -4.80 -25.76
C LYS A 394 1.08 -5.53 -24.41
N ALA A 395 2.19 -5.46 -23.67
CA ALA A 395 2.30 -6.05 -22.34
C ALA A 395 1.75 -5.14 -21.23
N GLY A 396 1.26 -3.94 -21.57
CA GLY A 396 0.75 -2.95 -20.62
C GLY A 396 1.86 -2.13 -19.95
N THR A 397 3.12 -2.24 -20.40
CA THR A 397 4.22 -1.43 -19.86
C THR A 397 4.09 0.01 -20.33
N LEU A 398 3.86 0.94 -19.39
CA LEU A 398 3.90 2.38 -19.65
C LEU A 398 5.32 2.82 -19.99
N PHE A 399 5.49 3.46 -21.15
CA PHE A 399 6.81 3.90 -21.61
C PHE A 399 6.89 5.39 -21.95
N ALA A 400 5.75 6.05 -22.17
CA ALA A 400 5.69 7.50 -22.31
C ALA A 400 4.37 8.04 -21.75
N GLN A 401 4.43 9.24 -21.19
CA GLN A 401 3.26 10.03 -20.78
C GLN A 401 3.64 11.50 -20.80
N ASP A 402 2.69 12.39 -21.06
CA ASP A 402 2.89 13.83 -20.96
C ASP A 402 1.56 14.56 -20.69
N VAL A 403 1.67 15.86 -20.37
CA VAL A 403 0.55 16.78 -20.18
C VAL A 403 0.76 18.03 -21.03
N LEU A 404 -0.18 18.31 -21.93
CA LEU A 404 -0.17 19.48 -22.78
C LEU A 404 -1.28 20.46 -22.35
N ASP A 405 -0.91 21.69 -22.02
CA ASP A 405 -1.87 22.72 -21.62
C ASP A 405 -2.62 23.30 -22.82
N MET A 406 -3.90 23.59 -22.62
CA MET A 406 -4.80 24.17 -23.61
C MET A 406 -5.61 25.31 -22.99
N MET A 407 -5.95 26.32 -23.80
CA MET A 407 -6.83 27.40 -23.40
C MET A 407 -8.04 27.43 -24.33
N LEU A 408 -9.11 26.72 -23.96
CA LEU A 408 -10.32 26.67 -24.78
C LEU A 408 -10.99 28.05 -24.80
N GLU A 409 -11.37 28.52 -25.98
CA GLU A 409 -12.01 29.81 -26.18
C GLU A 409 -13.51 29.64 -26.42
N GLY A 410 -14.34 30.59 -26.00
CA GLY A 410 -15.77 30.57 -26.30
C GLY A 410 -16.09 31.11 -27.70
N GLU A 411 -17.32 30.89 -28.16
CA GLU A 411 -17.87 31.70 -29.24
C GLU A 411 -17.86 33.19 -28.86
N ALA A 412 -17.44 34.03 -29.79
CA ALA A 412 -17.66 35.45 -29.67
C ALA A 412 -19.18 35.66 -29.68
N ALA A 413 -19.74 36.13 -28.56
CA ALA A 413 -21.08 36.67 -28.56
C ALA A 413 -21.15 37.73 -29.65
N SER A 414 -22.13 37.66 -30.55
CA SER A 414 -22.49 38.78 -31.41
C SER A 414 -22.94 39.94 -30.52
N GLY A 415 -21.99 40.82 -30.17
CA GLY A 415 -22.21 41.86 -29.19
C GLY A 415 -21.08 42.88 -29.16
N ASN A 416 -21.16 43.85 -30.07
CA ASN A 416 -20.43 45.13 -30.09
C ASN A 416 -18.90 45.11 -29.95
N THR A 417 -18.22 45.12 -31.08
CA THR A 417 -16.97 45.86 -31.23
C THR A 417 -17.15 47.34 -30.86
N GLY A 418 -16.40 47.83 -29.87
CA GLY A 418 -15.80 49.17 -29.95
C GLY A 418 -16.45 50.33 -29.20
N LYS A 419 -16.79 50.20 -27.92
CA LYS A 419 -16.82 51.38 -27.04
C LYS A 419 -16.16 51.08 -25.69
N SER A 420 -15.01 51.71 -25.45
CA SER A 420 -14.52 51.92 -24.09
C SER A 420 -15.47 52.90 -23.38
N ASP A 421 -15.78 52.65 -22.11
CA ASP A 421 -16.55 53.56 -21.26
C ASP A 421 -15.78 54.86 -21.00
N PHE A 422 -14.45 54.77 -20.87
CA PHE A 422 -13.54 55.89 -20.62
C PHE A 422 -12.20 55.72 -21.35
N ILE A 423 -11.44 56.81 -21.48
CA ILE A 423 -10.00 56.75 -21.80
C ILE A 423 -9.26 56.81 -20.46
N PHE A 424 -8.34 55.90 -20.19
CA PHE A 424 -7.58 55.91 -18.95
C PHE A 424 -6.60 57.10 -18.93
N PRO A 425 -6.45 57.87 -17.81
CA PRO A 425 -7.06 57.70 -16.49
C PRO A 425 -8.25 58.65 -16.22
N ASP A 426 -9.10 58.94 -17.20
CA ASP A 426 -10.23 59.84 -16.98
C ASP A 426 -11.26 59.23 -16.05
N ASN A 427 -11.68 60.01 -15.03
CA ASN A 427 -12.73 59.66 -14.09
C ASN A 427 -12.51 58.35 -13.31
N VAL A 428 -11.27 58.06 -12.90
CA VAL A 428 -10.87 56.82 -12.17
C VAL A 428 -11.80 56.47 -11.00
N ALA A 429 -12.28 57.46 -10.25
CA ALA A 429 -13.15 57.24 -9.09
C ALA A 429 -14.47 56.50 -9.44
N SER A 430 -14.91 56.62 -10.69
CA SER A 430 -16.15 56.01 -11.22
C SER A 430 -15.98 54.55 -11.66
N TYR A 431 -14.76 54.05 -11.79
CA TYR A 431 -14.50 52.72 -12.33
C TYR A 431 -15.08 51.66 -11.41
N LYS A 432 -15.81 50.70 -11.97
CA LYS A 432 -16.41 49.59 -11.24
C LYS A 432 -16.12 48.30 -11.98
N ALA A 433 -16.42 47.17 -11.35
CA ALA A 433 -16.36 45.88 -12.02
C ALA A 433 -17.08 45.95 -13.39
N GLY A 434 -16.40 45.51 -14.44
CA GLY A 434 -16.89 45.56 -15.82
C GLY A 434 -16.65 46.86 -16.58
N THR A 435 -16.11 47.92 -15.94
CA THR A 435 -15.75 49.16 -16.66
C THR A 435 -14.63 48.89 -17.66
N VAL A 436 -14.84 49.25 -18.93
CA VAL A 436 -13.84 49.11 -19.99
C VAL A 436 -13.17 50.46 -20.26
N VAL A 437 -11.84 50.50 -20.18
CA VAL A 437 -11.05 51.70 -20.48
C VAL A 437 -10.14 51.48 -21.69
N LEU A 438 -9.99 52.50 -22.53
CA LEU A 438 -8.94 52.55 -23.56
C LEU A 438 -7.65 53.07 -22.91
N GLN A 439 -6.56 52.31 -23.02
CA GLN A 439 -5.24 52.73 -22.57
C GLN A 439 -4.53 53.46 -23.72
N PRO A 440 -4.35 54.80 -23.65
CA PRO A 440 -3.74 55.56 -24.73
C PRO A 440 -2.26 55.20 -25.00
N LYS A 441 -1.55 54.61 -24.02
CA LYS A 441 -0.13 54.25 -24.18
C LYS A 441 0.11 53.06 -25.10
N ASP A 442 -0.83 52.11 -25.17
CA ASP A 442 -0.71 50.91 -26.01
C ASP A 442 -1.87 50.73 -27.00
N GLY A 443 -2.89 51.60 -26.93
CA GLY A 443 -4.06 51.58 -27.79
C GLY A 443 -5.04 50.46 -27.49
N LYS A 444 -4.86 49.72 -26.40
CA LYS A 444 -5.65 48.53 -26.06
C LYS A 444 -6.76 48.84 -25.07
N THR A 445 -7.74 47.94 -25.01
CA THR A 445 -8.87 48.08 -24.07
C THR A 445 -8.75 47.10 -22.91
N TYR A 446 -9.07 47.59 -21.71
CA TYR A 446 -8.92 46.86 -20.45
C TYR A 446 -10.21 46.94 -19.64
N GLU A 447 -10.73 45.79 -19.22
CA GLU A 447 -11.92 45.70 -18.37
C GLU A 447 -11.53 45.53 -16.91
N CYS A 448 -12.10 46.34 -16.03
CA CYS A 448 -11.91 46.24 -14.60
C CYS A 448 -12.50 44.93 -14.06
N LYS A 449 -11.70 44.17 -13.31
CA LYS A 449 -12.11 42.86 -12.79
C LYS A 449 -13.30 42.93 -11.82
N PRO A 450 -14.04 41.82 -11.66
CA PRO A 450 -15.04 41.68 -10.61
C PRO A 450 -14.48 41.83 -9.18
N PHE A 451 -15.36 42.01 -8.20
CA PHE A 451 -15.03 41.93 -6.78
C PHE A 451 -14.33 40.59 -6.45
N PRO A 452 -13.31 40.55 -5.58
CA PRO A 452 -12.80 41.64 -4.72
C PRO A 452 -11.80 42.59 -5.37
N TYR A 453 -11.37 42.33 -6.61
CA TYR A 453 -10.26 43.03 -7.26
C TYR A 453 -10.64 44.39 -7.86
N SER A 454 -11.95 44.66 -8.04
CA SER A 454 -12.47 45.90 -8.62
C SER A 454 -12.02 47.18 -7.88
N GLY A 455 -11.64 47.07 -6.61
CA GLY A 455 -11.09 48.19 -5.83
C GLY A 455 -9.74 48.69 -6.36
N TYR A 456 -8.95 47.83 -7.01
CA TYR A 456 -7.63 48.19 -7.55
C TYR A 456 -7.71 49.04 -8.81
N CYS A 457 -8.78 48.91 -9.60
CA CYS A 457 -8.98 49.73 -10.80
C CYS A 457 -9.08 51.22 -10.48
N LYS A 458 -9.45 51.57 -9.23
CA LYS A 458 -9.53 52.95 -8.74
C LYS A 458 -8.22 53.49 -8.18
N GLN A 459 -7.21 52.64 -8.01
CA GLN A 459 -5.96 52.98 -7.34
C GLN A 459 -4.93 53.46 -8.37
N TYR A 460 -5.11 54.70 -8.81
CA TYR A 460 -4.18 55.37 -9.71
C TYR A 460 -3.94 56.84 -9.31
N SER A 461 -2.68 57.24 -9.31
CA SER A 461 -2.24 58.64 -9.35
C SER A 461 -0.90 58.71 -10.09
N THR A 462 -0.44 59.91 -10.43
CA THR A 462 0.86 60.09 -11.10
C THR A 462 2.06 59.55 -10.31
N THR A 463 1.91 59.35 -8.99
CA THR A 463 2.94 58.78 -8.11
C THR A 463 2.64 57.34 -7.66
N ALA A 464 1.50 56.76 -8.04
CA ALA A 464 1.10 55.39 -7.73
C ALA A 464 0.44 54.75 -8.95
N THR A 465 1.26 54.10 -9.77
CA THR A 465 0.91 53.57 -11.11
C THR A 465 0.89 52.04 -11.17
N GLN A 466 1.04 51.35 -10.04
CA GLN A 466 1.19 49.90 -9.99
C GLN A 466 0.04 49.11 -10.63
N PHE A 467 -1.18 49.67 -10.64
CA PHE A 467 -2.36 49.07 -11.27
C PHE A 467 -2.77 49.74 -12.59
N GLU A 468 -1.91 50.56 -13.20
CA GLU A 468 -2.19 51.17 -14.51
C GLU A 468 -2.41 50.08 -15.58
N PRO A 469 -3.56 50.05 -16.30
CA PRO A 469 -3.88 48.99 -17.24
C PRO A 469 -2.80 48.86 -18.32
N GLY A 470 -2.30 47.65 -18.55
CA GLY A 470 -1.27 47.35 -19.56
C GLY A 470 0.16 47.75 -19.20
N VAL A 471 0.37 48.62 -18.20
CA VAL A 471 1.67 49.26 -17.92
C VAL A 471 2.18 48.97 -16.51
N GLY A 472 1.32 49.04 -15.50
CA GLY A 472 1.72 48.91 -14.09
C GLY A 472 2.19 47.51 -13.73
N SER A 473 3.14 47.38 -12.80
CA SER A 473 3.73 46.07 -12.43
C SER A 473 2.70 45.03 -11.95
N HIS A 474 1.55 45.47 -11.44
CA HIS A 474 0.45 44.65 -10.95
C HIS A 474 -0.85 44.85 -11.75
N TRP A 475 -0.79 45.38 -12.98
CA TRP A 475 -2.00 45.69 -13.76
C TRP A 475 -2.90 44.47 -13.97
N LYS A 476 -2.31 43.28 -14.11
CA LYS A 476 -3.02 42.01 -14.29
C LYS A 476 -3.87 41.62 -13.09
N GLU A 477 -3.66 42.21 -11.92
CA GLU A 477 -4.49 41.99 -10.74
C GLU A 477 -5.79 42.78 -10.81
N ALA A 478 -5.79 43.93 -11.48
CA ALA A 478 -6.93 44.84 -11.58
C ALA A 478 -7.71 44.70 -12.90
N TRP A 479 -7.05 44.33 -14.00
CA TRP A 479 -7.62 44.43 -15.34
C TRP A 479 -7.56 43.13 -16.15
N ILE A 480 -8.51 42.99 -17.07
CA ILE A 480 -8.58 41.95 -18.10
C ILE A 480 -8.34 42.65 -19.45
N LEU A 481 -7.33 42.24 -20.21
CA LEU A 481 -7.12 42.73 -21.57
C LEU A 481 -8.28 42.26 -22.46
N LYS A 482 -8.90 43.17 -23.20
CA LYS A 482 -10.04 42.87 -24.08
C LYS A 482 -9.68 42.81 -25.55
N ASN A 483 -8.85 43.74 -26.05
CA ASN A 483 -8.29 43.76 -27.40
C ASN A 483 -7.06 44.67 -27.43
#